data_AF-A0A3D2E0H3-F1
#
_entry.id   AF-A0A3D2E0H3-F1
#
_cell.length_a   1.000
_cell.length_b   1.000
_cell.length_c   1.000
_cell.angle_alpha   90.00
_cell.angle_beta   90.00
_cell.angle_gamma   90.00
#
_symmetry.space_group_name_H-M   'P 1'
#
loop_
_entity.id
_entity.type
_entity.pdbx_description
1 polymer ?
#
loop_
_entity_poly.entity_id
_entity_poly.type
_entity_poly.pdbx_seq_one_letter_code
_entity_poly.pdbx_strand_id
1 'polypeptide(L)' 'MAYTQTNETTNTVQIEMSDGGKIIVELDEKSAPLTVKNFQKLVAQHFYDGLIFHRVIS' A
#
# COMPACT_ATOMS: atom_id res chain seq x y z
N MET A 1 -4.15 14.40 -10.69
CA MET A 1 -2.78 14.07 -10.23
C MET A 1 -2.38 12.76 -10.90
N ALA A 2 -1.26 12.71 -11.61
CA ALA A 2 -0.79 11.50 -12.29
C ALA A 2 0.31 10.85 -11.44
N TYR A 3 0.14 9.58 -11.11
CA TYR A 3 1.15 8.79 -10.40
C TYR A 3 1.94 7.96 -11.41
N THR A 4 3.25 7.83 -11.19
CA THR A 4 4.12 6.96 -11.98
C THR A 4 4.57 5.81 -11.11
N GLN A 5 4.46 4.59 -11.61
CA GLN A 5 4.97 3.41 -10.91
C GLN A 5 6.51 3.45 -10.89
N THR A 6 7.08 3.13 -9.74
CA THR A 6 8.52 3.13 -9.48
C THR A 6 8.86 1.90 -8.65
N ASN A 7 10.05 1.34 -8.88
CA ASN A 7 10.57 0.20 -8.12
C ASN A 7 11.26 0.63 -6.82
N GLU A 8 11.41 1.93 -6.61
CA GLU A 8 11.97 2.50 -5.38
C GLU A 8 10.92 2.56 -4.27
N THR A 9 11.37 2.42 -3.01
CA THR A 9 10.47 2.57 -1.85
C THR A 9 10.05 4.04 -1.73
N THR A 10 8.75 4.28 -1.73
CA THR A 10 8.18 5.62 -1.52
C THR A 10 7.10 5.59 -0.44
N ASN A 11 6.67 6.78 -0.01
CA ASN A 11 5.57 6.93 0.94
C ASN A 11 4.20 6.78 0.26
N THR A 12 4.16 6.62 -1.06
CA THR A 12 2.94 6.39 -1.82
C THR A 12 2.89 4.93 -2.26
N VAL A 13 1.85 4.22 -1.85
CA VAL A 13 1.66 2.80 -2.17
C VAL A 13 0.41 2.64 -3.02
N GLN A 14 0.53 1.85 -4.10
CA GLN A 14 -0.61 1.42 -4.91
C GLN A 14 -1.06 0.05 -4.41
N ILE A 15 -2.34 -0.07 -4.07
CA ILE A 15 -3.02 -1.34 -3.85
C ILE A 15 -3.83 -1.64 -5.10
N GLU A 16 -3.55 -2.78 -5.73
CA GLU A 16 -4.31 -3.27 -6.88
C GLU A 16 -5.28 -4.34 -6.42
N MET A 17 -6.56 -4.12 -6.72
CA MET A 17 -7.66 -5.00 -6.40
C MET A 17 -7.83 -6.05 -7.50
N SER A 18 -8.39 -7.21 -7.16
CA SER A 18 -8.64 -8.31 -8.09
C SER A 18 -9.56 -7.94 -9.27
N ASP A 19 -10.38 -6.90 -9.12
CA ASP A 19 -11.27 -6.38 -10.16
C ASP A 19 -10.60 -5.31 -11.06
N GLY A 20 -9.30 -5.05 -10.86
CA GLY A 20 -8.54 -4.03 -11.56
C GLY A 20 -8.67 -2.63 -10.94
N GLY A 21 -9.41 -2.49 -9.83
CA GLY A 21 -9.47 -1.27 -9.06
C GLY A 21 -8.10 -0.90 -8.48
N LYS A 22 -7.75 0.39 -8.49
CA LYS A 22 -6.47 0.90 -7.97
C LYS A 22 -6.73 1.90 -6.87
N ILE A 23 -6.15 1.65 -5.70
CA ILE A 23 -6.20 2.56 -4.55
C ILE A 23 -4.78 3.10 -4.34
N ILE A 24 -4.66 4.42 -4.30
CA ILE A 24 -3.39 5.09 -4.00
C ILE A 24 -3.45 5.60 -2.57
N VAL A 25 -2.51 5.17 -1.73
CA VAL A 25 -2.43 5.53 -0.32
C VAL A 25 -1.13 6.29 -0.07
N GLU A 26 -1.22 7.43 0.59
CA GLU A 26 -0.06 8.16 1.10
C GLU A 26 0.14 7.84 2.59
N LEU A 27 1.36 7.44 2.94
CA LEU A 27 1.75 7.02 4.28
C LEU A 27 2.31 8.22 5.06
N ASP A 28 1.77 8.45 6.25
CA ASP A 28 2.25 9.51 7.15
C ASP A 28 3.36 9.03 8.07
N GLU A 29 4.59 9.15 7.60
CA GLU A 29 5.80 8.82 8.37
C GLU A 29 6.02 9.73 9.58
N LYS A 30 5.48 10.96 9.56
CA LYS A 30 5.70 11.92 10.67
C LYS A 30 4.91 11.48 11.90
N SER A 31 3.68 11.03 11.70
CA SER A 31 2.82 10.55 12.78
C SER A 31 3.16 9.13 13.23
N ALA A 32 3.57 8.24 12.31
CA ALA A 32 3.78 6.81 12.62
C ALA A 32 5.01 6.19 11.90
N PRO A 33 6.24 6.60 12.22
CA PRO A 33 7.44 6.20 11.46
C PRO A 33 7.75 4.71 11.49
N LEU A 34 7.51 4.04 12.63
CA LEU A 34 7.76 2.59 12.76
C LEU A 34 6.75 1.77 11.97
N THR A 35 5.48 2.18 11.98
CA THR A 35 4.40 1.51 11.26
C THR A 35 4.61 1.62 9.75
N VAL A 36 4.95 2.82 9.26
CA VAL A 36 5.21 3.03 7.83
C VAL A 36 6.39 2.18 7.35
N LYS A 37 7.50 2.16 8.09
CA LYS A 37 8.66 1.31 7.75
C LYS A 37 8.30 -0.18 7.69
N ASN A 38 7.53 -0.67 8.67
CA ASN A 38 7.10 -2.06 8.68
C ASN A 38 6.15 -2.37 7.50
N PHE A 39 5.23 -1.47 7.20
CA PHE A 39 4.31 -1.63 6.07
C PHE A 39 5.05 -1.67 4.74
N GLN A 40 5.95 -0.71 4.48
CA GLN A 40 6.81 -0.69 3.28
C GLN A 40 7.61 -1.98 3.13
N LYS A 41 8.18 -2.48 4.23
CA LYS A 41 8.91 -3.75 4.24
C LYS A 41 8.03 -4.93 3.85
N LEU A 42 6.80 -5.03 4.36
CA LEU A 42 5.86 -6.11 4.03
C LEU A 42 5.40 -6.04 2.57
N VAL A 43 5.18 -4.82 2.05
CA VAL A 43 4.88 -4.59 0.62
C VAL A 43 6.04 -5.07 -0.26
N ALA A 44 7.29 -4.69 0.05
CA ALA A 44 8.46 -5.14 -0.70
C ALA A 44 8.67 -6.66 -0.66
N GLN A 45 8.10 -7.34 0.33
CA GLN A 45 8.13 -8.81 0.47
C GLN A 45 6.93 -9.49 -0.18
N HIS A 46 6.08 -8.76 -0.93
CA HIS A 46 4.86 -9.30 -1.55
C HIS A 46 3.90 -9.98 -0.55
N PHE A 47 3.93 -9.55 0.72
CA PHE A 47 3.18 -10.21 1.79
C PHE A 47 1.65 -10.10 1.63
N TYR A 48 1.18 -9.01 1.01
CA TYR A 48 -0.26 -8.74 0.86
C TYR A 48 -0.86 -9.31 -0.44
N ASP A 49 -0.04 -9.91 -1.29
CA ASP A 49 -0.48 -10.44 -2.58
C ASP A 49 -1.43 -11.64 -2.38
N GLY A 50 -2.60 -11.59 -3.00
CA GLY A 50 -3.62 -12.64 -2.88
C GLY A 50 -4.47 -12.59 -1.60
N LEU A 51 -4.29 -11.60 -0.74
CA LEU A 51 -5.14 -11.40 0.44
C LEU A 51 -6.48 -10.76 0.07
N ILE A 52 -7.53 -11.14 0.81
CA ILE A 52 -8.88 -10.55 0.68
C ILE A 52 -9.18 -9.60 1.83
N PHE A 53 -10.06 -8.63 1.59
CA PHE A 53 -10.66 -7.82 2.66
C PHE A 53 -11.67 -8.68 3.42
N HIS A 54 -11.26 -9.19 4.58
CA HIS A 54 -12.09 -10.05 5.41
C HIS A 54 -13.31 -9.34 6.04
N ARG A 55 -13.34 -8.00 6.03
CA ARG A 55 -14.42 -7.21 6.61
C ARG A 55 -14.70 -5.94 5.81
N VAL A 56 -15.96 -5.75 5.45
CA VAL A 56 -16.52 -4.53 4.85
C VAL A 56 -17.71 -4.11 5.73
N ILE A 57 -17.77 -2.84 6.11
CA ILE A 57 -18.86 -2.26 6.90
C ILE A 57 -19.49 -1.17 6.03
N SER A 58 -20.82 -1.23 5.85
CA SER A 58 -21.63 -0.28 5.08
C SER A 58 -22.28 0.77 5.96
#